data_AF-A0A6B3G133-F1
#
_entry.id   AF-A0A6B3G133-F1
#
_cell.length_a   1.000
_cell.length_b   1.000
_cell.length_c   1.000
_cell.angle_alpha   90.00
_cell.angle_beta   90.00
_cell.angle_gamma   90.00
#
_symmetry.space_group_name_H-M   'P 1'
#
loop_
_entity.id
_entity.type
_entity.pdbx_description
1 polymer ?
#
loop_
_entity_poly.entity_id
_entity_poly.type
_entity_poly.pdbx_seq_one_letter_code
_entity_poly.pdbx_strand_id
1 'polypeptide(L)' 'DFEERLKKVLKEIRTRGDIILFIDELHTLVGAGAAEGAIDAASILKPMLARGELQTIGATTLDEYRKHLEKDAA' A
#
# COMPACT_ATOMS: atom_id res chain seq x y z
N ASP A 1 -15.06 -4.95 -5.34
CA ASP A 1 -14.24 -5.86 -6.16
C ASP A 1 -12.74 -5.67 -5.94
N PHE A 2 -12.14 -4.52 -6.28
CA PHE A 2 -10.69 -4.29 -6.08
C PHE A 2 -10.20 -4.52 -4.65
N GLU A 3 -10.90 -3.96 -3.65
CA GLU A 3 -10.54 -4.14 -2.24
C GLU A 3 -10.53 -5.61 -1.80
N GLU A 4 -11.54 -6.39 -2.22
CA GLU A 4 -11.61 -7.82 -1.92
C GLU A 4 -10.49 -8.60 -2.60
N ARG A 5 -10.13 -8.24 -3.84
CA ARG A 5 -8.99 -8.83 -4.54
C ARG A 5 -7.68 -8.52 -3.82
N LEU A 6 -7.49 -7.27 -3.38
CA LEU A 6 -6.32 -6.86 -2.61
C LEU A 6 -6.23 -7.64 -1.28
N LYS A 7 -7.33 -7.75 -0.54
CA LYS A 7 -7.38 -8.53 0.71
C LYS A 7 -7.05 -10.02 0.50
N LYS A 8 -7.49 -10.62 -0.61
CA LYS A 8 -7.14 -12.01 -0.96
C LYS A 8 -5.63 -12.16 -1.18
N VAL A 9 -5.01 -11.27 -1.96
CA VAL A 9 -3.56 -11.28 -2.20
C VAL A 9 -2.78 -11.10 -0.90
N LEU A 10 -3.16 -10.12 -0.07
CA LEU A 10 -2.48 -9.86 1.21
C LEU A 10 -2.60 -11.04 2.18
N LYS A 11 -3.72 -11.77 2.15
CA LYS A 11 -3.90 -12.98 2.96
C LYS A 11 -2.93 -14.08 2.53
N GLU A 12 -2.72 -14.29 1.24
CA GLU A 12 -1.76 -15.27 0.72
C GLU A 12 -0.32 -14.89 1.11
N ILE A 13 0.03 -13.60 0.98
CA ILE A 13 1.35 -13.10 1.40
C ILE A 13 1.59 -13.35 2.89
N ARG A 14 0.60 -13.06 3.76
CA ARG A 14 0.75 -13.26 5.21
C ARG A 14 1.00 -14.72 5.60
N THR A 15 0.53 -15.68 4.80
CA THR A 15 0.78 -17.11 5.05
C THR A 15 2.19 -17.55 4.64
N ARG A 16 2.98 -16.66 4.03
CA ARG A 16 4.30 -16.93 3.47
C ARG A 16 5.30 -15.85 3.91
N GLY A 17 6.15 -16.19 4.88
CA GLY A 17 7.14 -15.25 5.45
C GLY A 17 8.34 -14.93 4.54
N ASP A 18 8.35 -15.40 3.30
CA ASP A 18 9.45 -15.32 2.35
C ASP A 18 9.16 -14.42 1.13
N ILE A 19 8.11 -13.58 1.21
CA ILE A 19 7.67 -12.73 0.11
C ILE A 19 8.02 -11.26 0.37
N ILE A 20 8.62 -10.63 -0.63
CA ILE A 20 8.77 -9.17 -0.72
C ILE A 20 7.83 -8.67 -1.81
N LEU A 21 6.88 -7.82 -1.44
CA LEU A 21 5.98 -7.17 -2.38
C LEU A 21 6.68 -5.96 -3.01
N PHE A 22 6.68 -5.86 -4.33
CA PHE A 22 7.11 -4.65 -5.02
C PHE A 22 5.89 -3.87 -5.54
N ILE A 23 5.88 -2.56 -5.30
CA ILE A 23 4.82 -1.65 -5.73
C ILE A 23 5.47 -0.51 -6.50
N ASP A 24 5.23 -0.47 -7.80
CA ASP A 24 5.56 0.71 -8.59
C ASP A 24 4.52 1.81 -8.34
N GLU A 25 4.94 3.07 -8.48
CA GLU A 25 4.12 4.25 -8.20
C GLU A 25 3.36 4.16 -6.85
N LEU A 26 4.08 3.89 -5.75
CA LEU A 26 3.51 3.66 -4.41
C LEU A 26 2.51 4.75 -3.96
N HIS A 27 2.76 5.99 -4.35
CA HIS A 27 1.90 7.13 -4.05
C HIS A 27 0.45 6.96 -4.58
N THR A 28 0.24 6.16 -5.62
CA THR A 28 -1.11 5.87 -6.15
C THR A 28 -1.99 5.14 -5.13
N LEU A 29 -1.39 4.44 -4.17
CA LEU A 29 -2.10 3.79 -3.07
C LEU A 29 -2.49 4.78 -1.97
N VAL A 30 -1.85 5.95 -1.94
CA VAL A 30 -2.04 7.01 -0.93
C VAL A 30 -2.61 8.26 -1.59
N GLY A 31 -3.93 8.39 -1.53
CA GLY A 31 -4.63 9.51 -2.16
C GLY A 31 -5.25 9.20 -3.51
N ALA A 32 -5.48 7.91 -3.81
CA ALA A 32 -6.41 7.50 -4.85
C ALA A 32 -7.74 8.29 -4.73
N GLY A 33 -8.19 8.62 -3.52
CA GLY A 33 -9.43 9.34 -3.20
C GLY A 33 -9.61 10.78 -3.71
N ALA A 34 -8.78 11.32 -4.61
CA ALA A 34 -9.07 12.59 -5.27
C ALA A 34 -10.17 12.48 -6.35
N ALA A 35 -10.48 11.26 -6.78
CA ALA A 35 -11.64 10.94 -7.62
C ALA A 35 -12.68 10.16 -6.82
N GLU A 36 -13.96 10.54 -6.91
CA GLU A 36 -15.07 9.80 -6.32
C GLU A 36 -14.97 8.30 -6.70
N GLY A 37 -14.84 7.43 -5.69
CA GLY A 37 -14.81 5.98 -5.86
C GLY A 37 -13.43 5.32 -5.87
N ALA A 38 -12.36 6.09 -5.71
CA ALA A 38 -11.03 5.52 -5.62
C ALA A 38 -10.74 4.97 -4.21
N ILE A 39 -10.37 3.69 -4.16
CA ILE A 39 -10.22 2.91 -2.93
C ILE A 39 -8.91 3.31 -2.25
N ASP A 40 -9.01 3.73 -0.99
CA ASP A 40 -7.85 4.02 -0.15
C ASP A 40 -7.18 2.72 0.33
N ALA A 41 -6.36 2.14 -0.55
CA ALA A 41 -5.56 0.95 -0.24
C ALA A 41 -4.61 1.18 0.95
N ALA A 42 -4.21 2.42 1.23
CA ALA A 42 -3.34 2.75 2.34
C ALA A 42 -3.95 2.35 3.69
N SER A 43 -5.27 2.51 3.86
CA SER A 43 -6.00 2.10 5.07
C SER A 43 -5.85 0.60 5.40
N ILE A 44 -5.66 -0.23 4.38
CA ILE A 44 -5.48 -1.69 4.53
C ILE A 44 -4.00 -2.04 4.74
N LEU A 45 -3.11 -1.36 4.02
CA LEU A 45 -1.68 -1.68 4.01
C LEU A 45 -0.95 -1.15 5.25
N LYS A 46 -1.24 0.06 5.72
CA LYS A 46 -0.54 0.68 6.86
C LYS A 46 -0.54 -0.18 8.12
N PRO A 47 -1.68 -0.74 8.60
CA PRO A 47 -1.65 -1.58 9.79
C PRO A 47 -0.79 -2.84 9.65
N MET A 48 -0.69 -3.40 8.43
CA MET A 48 0.14 -4.57 8.18
C MET A 48 1.63 -4.22 8.13
N LEU A 49 1.98 -3.08 7.53
CA LEU A 49 3.33 -2.53 7.52
C LEU A 49 3.80 -2.20 8.94
N ALA A 50 2.96 -1.53 9.74
CA ALA A 50 3.25 -1.16 11.13
C ALA A 50 3.53 -2.36 12.04
N ARG A 51 2.82 -3.47 11.80
CA ARG A 51 3.01 -4.73 12.55
C ARG A 51 4.14 -5.60 12.01
N GLY A 52 4.78 -5.23 10.90
CA GLY A 52 5.79 -6.06 10.24
C GLY A 52 5.23 -7.34 9.59
N GLU A 53 3.92 -7.39 9.34
CA GLU A 53 3.25 -8.53 8.69
C GLU A 53 3.39 -8.51 7.17
N LEU A 54 3.86 -7.40 6.61
CA LEU A 54 4.03 -7.17 5.19
C LEU A 54 5.41 -6.56 4.93
N GLN A 55 6.23 -7.24 4.14
CA GLN A 55 7.50 -6.72 3.66
C GLN A 55 7.32 -6.17 2.24
N THR A 56 7.57 -4.88 2.06
CA THR A 56 7.29 -4.17 0.79
C THR A 56 8.44 -3.27 0.39
N ILE A 57 8.70 -3.19 -0.92
CA ILE A 57 9.52 -2.17 -1.56
C ILE A 57 8.59 -1.33 -2.44
N GLY A 58 8.57 -0.02 -2.21
CA GLY A 58 7.82 0.92 -3.04
C GLY A 58 8.74 1.78 -3.90
N ALA A 59 8.36 1.99 -5.16
CA ALA A 59 9.00 2.97 -6.04
C ALA A 59 8.07 4.18 -6.24
N THR A 60 8.64 5.37 -6.25
CA THR A 60 7.93 6.62 -6.51
C THR A 60 8.93 7.71 -6.89
N THR A 61 8.46 8.81 -7.47
CA THR A 61 9.27 10.01 -7.62
C THR A 61 9.38 10.77 -6.29
N LEU A 62 10.40 11.62 -6.16
CA LEU A 62 10.62 12.42 -4.97
C LEU A 62 9.47 13.41 -4.70
N ASP A 63 8.89 13.98 -5.76
CA ASP A 63 7.80 14.95 -5.64
C ASP A 63 6.54 14.28 -5.09
N GLU A 64 6.22 13.09 -5.60
CA GLU A 64 5.07 12.31 -5.11
C GLU A 64 5.29 11.82 -3.68
N TYR A 65 6.52 11.45 -3.31
CA TYR A 65 6.86 11.12 -1.92
C TYR A 65 6.55 12.29 -0.97
N ARG A 66 7.05 13.50 -1.27
CA ARG A 66 6.82 14.69 -0.43
C ARG A 66 5.35 15.07 -0.32
N LYS A 67 4.62 14.89 -1.41
CA LYS A 67 3.21 15.29 -1.50
C LYS A 67 2.27 14.30 -0.81
N HIS A 68 2.54 13.00 -0.94
CA HIS A 68 1.60 11.95 -0.54
C HIS A 68 2.07 11.08 0.64
N LEU A 69 3.37 10.88 0.84
CA LEU A 69 3.91 9.88 1.78
C LEU A 69 4.62 10.51 2.99
N GLU A 70 5.35 11.61 2.80
CA GLU A 70 6.25 12.19 3.82
C GLU A 70 5.54 12.56 5.13
N LYS A 71 4.28 12.96 5.06
CA LYS A 71 3.50 13.42 6.21
C LYS A 71 2.71 12.29 6.89
N ASP A 72 2.74 11.08 6.34
CA ASP A 72 1.79 10.02 6.67
C ASP A 72 2.52 8.68 6.94
N ALA A 73 2.99 8.55 8.19
CA ALA A 73 3.74 7.38 8.64
C ALA A 73 2.83 6.14 8.82
N ALA A 74 3.42 4.96 8.61
CA ALA A 74 2.75 3.66 8.78
C ALA A 74 2.73 3.22 10.25
#